data_AF-A0A6L7CVT7-F1
#
_entry.id   AF-A0A6L7CVT7-F1
#
_cell.length_a   1.000
_cell.length_b   1.000
_cell.length_c   1.000
_cell.angle_alpha   90.00
_cell.angle_beta   90.00
_cell.angle_gamma   90.00
#
_symmetry.space_group_name_H-M   'P 1'
#
loop_
_entity.id
_entity.type
_entity.pdbx_description
1 polymer ?
#
loop_
_entity_poly.entity_id
_entity_poly.type
_entity_poly.pdbx_seq_one_letter_code
_entity_poly.pdbx_strand_id
1 'polypeptide(L)' 'SVVAEFVETQQQQALLHKLGVQYLQGYLIGRPQPLAD' A
#
# COMPACT_ATOMS: atom_id res chain seq x y z
N SER A 1 11.48 -9.36 -2.98
CA SER A 1 10.40 -8.67 -2.24
C SER A 1 9.31 -8.28 -3.21
N VAL A 2 8.05 -8.17 -2.76
CA VAL A 2 6.88 -7.81 -3.58
C VAL A 2 6.21 -6.55 -3.02
N VAL A 3 5.72 -5.70 -3.93
CA VAL A 3 4.89 -4.52 -3.65
C VAL A 3 3.48 -4.79 -4.14
N ALA A 4 2.46 -4.50 -3.34
CA ALA A 4 1.07 -4.46 -3.79
C ALA A 4 0.62 -3.00 -3.94
N GLU A 5 0.14 -2.65 -5.14
CA GLU A 5 -0.44 -1.33 -5.45
C GLU A 5 -1.97 -1.35 -5.34
N PHE A 6 -2.59 -0.17 -5.30
CA PHE A 6 -4.05 0.02 -5.14
C PHE A 6 -4.62 -0.44 -3.79
N VAL A 7 -3.85 -0.30 -2.71
CA VAL A 7 -4.34 -0.58 -1.34
C VAL A 7 -5.09 0.64 -0.79
N GLU A 8 -6.40 0.50 -0.61
CA GLU A 8 -7.33 1.59 -0.27
C GLU A 8 -8.10 1.34 1.04
N THR A 9 -8.07 0.12 1.57
CA THR A 9 -8.83 -0.26 2.78
C THR A 9 -7.99 -1.08 3.76
N GLN A 10 -8.30 -0.95 5.07
CA GLN A 10 -7.65 -1.72 6.14
C GLN A 10 -7.78 -3.24 5.93
N GLN A 11 -8.90 -3.69 5.36
CA GLN A 11 -9.16 -5.09 5.04
C GLN A 11 -8.20 -5.63 3.97
N GLN A 12 -7.92 -4.84 2.92
CA GLN A 12 -6.93 -5.20 1.89
C GLN A 12 -5.52 -5.30 2.50
N GLN A 13 -5.11 -4.31 3.29
CA GLN A 13 -3.82 -4.33 3.99
C GLN A 13 -3.66 -5.59 4.85
N ALA A 14 -4.67 -5.91 5.67
CA ALA A 14 -4.63 -7.09 6.54
C ALA A 14 -4.51 -8.39 5.75
N LEU A 15 -5.21 -8.52 4.62
CA LEU A 15 -5.10 -9.69 3.74
C LEU A 15 -3.71 -9.80 3.11
N LEU A 16 -3.19 -8.70 2.56
CA LEU A 16 -1.88 -8.68 1.87
C LEU A 16 -0.73 -9.02 2.82
N HIS A 17 -0.79 -8.55 4.07
CA HIS A 17 0.18 -8.95 5.09
C HIS A 17 0.10 -10.45 5.39
N LYS A 18 -1.10 -11.05 5.48
CA LYS A 18 -1.25 -12.51 5.68
C LYS A 18 -0.71 -13.32 4.51
N LEU A 19 -0.80 -12.79 3.28
CA LEU A 19 -0.24 -13.40 2.07
C LEU A 19 1.27 -13.21 1.94
N GLY A 20 1.90 -12.49 2.88
CA GLY A 20 3.34 -12.28 2.89
C GLY A 20 3.81 -11.19 1.92
N VAL A 21 3.00 -10.17 1.64
CA VAL A 21 3.46 -8.98 0.90
C VAL A 21 4.30 -8.09 1.81
N GLN A 22 5.46 -7.63 1.32
CA GLN A 22 6.41 -6.83 2.11
C GLN A 22 6.08 -5.34 2.11
N TYR A 23 5.58 -4.81 0.99
CA TYR A 23 5.37 -3.38 0.81
C TYR A 23 3.99 -3.09 0.21
N LEU A 24 3.39 -1.98 0.62
CA LEU A 24 2.06 -1.56 0.19
C LEU A 24 2.12 -0.14 -0.36
N GLN A 25 1.45 0.10 -1.48
CA GLN A 25 1.19 1.42 -2.04
C GLN A 25 -0.31 1.57 -2.32
N GLY A 26 -0.86 2.72 -1.98
CA GLY A 26 -2.25 3.05 -2.29
C GLY A 26 -2.78 4.14 -1.35
N TYR A 27 -3.99 4.62 -1.61
CA TYR A 27 -4.54 5.77 -0.90
C TYR A 27 -4.82 5.52 0.59
N LEU A 28 -4.86 4.26 1.03
CA LEU A 28 -4.84 3.93 2.45
C LEU A 28 -3.53 4.39 3.12
N ILE A 29 -2.40 4.23 2.43
CA ILE A 29 -1.06 4.56 2.92
C ILE A 29 -0.80 6.06 2.73
N GLY A 30 -1.10 6.57 1.54
CA GLY A 30 -0.91 7.96 1.18
C GLY A 30 -1.16 8.22 -0.30
N ARG A 31 -1.47 9.47 -0.65
CA ARG A 31 -1.53 9.89 -2.05
C ARG A 31 -0.13 10.26 -2.54
N PRO A 32 0.17 10.13 -3.85
CA PRO A 32 1.40 10.66 -4.42
C PRO A 32 1.55 12.15 -4.08
N GLN A 33 2.75 12.56 -3.69
CA GLN A 33 3.09 13.95 -3.37
C GLN A 33 4.19 14.44 -4.32
N PRO A 34 4.23 15.75 -4.64
CA PRO A 34 5.37 16.35 -5.32
C PRO A 34 6.67 16.09 -4.55
N LEU A 35 7.79 16.00 -5.28
CA LEU A 35 9.11 15.84 -4.67
C LEU A 35 9.65 17.15 -4.06
N ALA A 36 9.18 18.28 -4.56
CA ALA A 36 9.46 19.64 -4.09
C ALA A 36 8.21 20.52 -4.29
N ASP A 37 8.16 21.65 -3.58
CA ASP A 37 7.09 22.67 -3.69
C ASP A 37 6.91 23.21 -5.12
#